data_AF-A0A0R3UHQ8-F1
#
_entry.id   AF-A0A0R3UHQ8-F1
#
_cell.length_a   1.000
_cell.length_b   1.000
_cell.length_c   1.000
_cell.angle_alpha   90.00
_cell.angle_beta   90.00
_cell.angle_gamma   90.00
#
_symmetry.space_group_name_H-M   'P 1'
#
loop_
_entity.id
_entity.type
_entity.pdbx_description
1 polymer ?
#
loop_
_entity_poly.entity_id
_entity_poly.type
_entity_poly.pdbx_seq_one_letter_code
_entity_poly.pdbx_strand_id
1 'polypeptide(L)'
;MVLATPPEPLKKFARICKIAQDYENTDPVITYYCNFAIPEYNCKESRDFITKLLDFLTAAKKTNSEDPLYTEESVGLDYVQNKALDLFTLAFKKDESATVNAFLVAGYLFEVLTLNGETKEEITNARKYAKFKVVHIIDCKKRGKQPTAGPLKEGDASSVPSITMSSFLL
;
A
#
# COMPACT_ATOMS: atom_id res chain seq x y z
N MET A 1 -6.97 -1.42 17.45
CA MET A 1 -6.98 0.03 17.70
C MET A 1 -7.26 0.78 16.41
N VAL A 2 -8.36 1.54 16.35
CA VAL A 2 -8.61 2.47 15.23
C VAL A 2 -7.76 3.72 15.46
N LEU A 3 -6.66 3.88 14.73
CA LEU A 3 -5.95 5.16 14.68
C LEU A 3 -6.91 6.23 14.14
N ALA A 4 -6.97 7.38 14.81
CA ALA A 4 -7.80 8.50 14.39
C ALA A 4 -7.41 8.98 12.97
N THR A 5 -8.30 9.70 12.29
CA THR A 5 -7.95 10.39 11.05
C THR A 5 -6.69 11.23 11.25
N PRO A 6 -5.65 11.12 10.39
CA PRO A 6 -4.40 11.84 10.62
C PRO A 6 -4.63 13.36 10.52
N PRO A 7 -3.92 14.16 11.34
CA PRO A 7 -4.03 15.61 11.36
C PRO A 7 -3.47 16.24 10.08
N GLU A 8 -3.75 17.54 9.87
CA GLU A 8 -3.41 18.29 8.65
C GLU A 8 -1.95 18.09 8.16
N PRO A 9 -0.91 18.12 9.03
CA PRO A 9 0.47 17.90 8.60
C PRO A 9 0.74 16.49 8.04
N LEU A 10 -0.09 15.51 8.42
CA LEU A 10 0.02 14.11 8.04
C LEU A 10 -1.10 13.66 7.09
N LYS A 11 -1.91 14.59 6.55
CA LYS A 11 -3.07 14.26 5.69
C LYS A 11 -2.71 13.43 4.46
N LYS A 12 -1.46 13.53 3.97
CA LYS A 12 -0.95 12.72 2.85
C LYS A 12 -0.97 11.21 3.15
N PHE A 13 -0.93 10.81 4.43
CA PHE A 13 -0.99 9.42 4.89
C PHE A 13 -2.43 8.95 5.17
N ALA A 14 -3.46 9.79 4.99
CA ALA A 14 -4.85 9.43 5.29
C ALA A 14 -5.31 8.14 4.60
N ARG A 15 -4.86 7.90 3.36
CA ARG A 15 -5.18 6.66 2.63
C ARG A 15 -4.46 5.44 3.21
N ILE A 16 -3.21 5.57 3.62
CA ILE A 16 -2.47 4.49 4.29
C ILE A 16 -3.12 4.16 5.64
N CYS A 17 -3.51 5.17 6.43
CA CYS A 17 -4.25 4.97 7.68
C CYS A 17 -5.58 4.24 7.43
N LYS A 18 -6.31 4.62 6.37
CA LYS A 18 -7.59 3.98 6.03
C LYS A 18 -7.40 2.50 5.66
N ILE A 19 -6.36 2.18 4.87
CA ILE A 19 -6.02 0.79 4.54
C ILE A 19 -5.66 0.02 5.82
N ALA A 20 -4.85 0.59 6.71
CA ALA A 20 -4.50 -0.05 7.97
C ALA A 20 -5.75 -0.43 8.80
N GLN A 21 -6.75 0.46 8.85
CA GLN A 21 -8.04 0.20 9.51
C GLN A 21 -8.84 -0.90 8.81
N ASP A 22 -8.90 -0.89 7.48
CA ASP A 22 -9.67 -1.87 6.71
C ASP A 22 -9.12 -3.30 6.85
N TYR A 23 -7.81 -3.43 7.09
CA TYR A 23 -7.12 -4.70 7.30
C TYR A 23 -7.01 -5.13 8.76
N GLU A 24 -7.43 -4.31 9.73
CA GLU A 24 -7.19 -4.54 11.17
C GLU A 24 -7.65 -5.93 11.66
N ASN A 25 -8.77 -6.42 11.13
CA ASN A 25 -9.33 -7.72 11.51
C ASN A 25 -8.94 -8.88 10.57
N THR A 26 -8.46 -8.57 9.36
CA THR A 26 -8.22 -9.59 8.33
C THR A 26 -6.75 -9.87 8.09
N ASP A 27 -5.88 -8.87 8.29
CA ASP A 27 -4.43 -8.97 8.09
C ASP A 27 -3.69 -7.97 9.01
N PRO A 28 -3.49 -8.32 10.30
CA PRO A 28 -2.84 -7.43 11.26
C PRO A 28 -1.40 -7.04 10.89
N VAL A 29 -0.71 -7.85 10.07
CA VAL A 29 0.64 -7.57 9.57
C VAL A 29 0.59 -6.38 8.60
N ILE A 30 -0.37 -6.37 7.67
CA ILE A 30 -0.58 -5.21 6.79
C ILE A 30 -0.95 -3.97 7.59
N THR A 31 -1.82 -4.10 8.61
CA THR A 31 -2.13 -2.99 9.52
C THR A 31 -0.89 -2.45 10.22
N TYR A 32 0.00 -3.33 10.71
CA TYR A 32 1.25 -2.93 11.34
C TYR A 32 2.15 -2.15 10.38
N TYR A 33 2.44 -2.68 9.20
CA TYR A 33 3.37 -2.03 8.26
C TYR A 33 2.82 -0.76 7.60
N CYS A 34 1.51 -0.68 7.35
CA CYS A 34 0.89 0.58 6.93
C CYS A 34 1.10 1.68 7.98
N ASN A 35 0.98 1.35 9.26
CA ASN A 35 1.22 2.30 10.35
C ASN A 35 2.72 2.60 10.52
N PHE A 36 3.57 1.60 10.37
CA PHE A 36 5.03 1.72 10.43
C PHE A 36 5.61 2.66 9.36
N ALA A 37 4.99 2.72 8.18
CA ALA A 37 5.40 3.60 7.08
C ALA A 37 5.17 5.10 7.35
N ILE A 38 4.40 5.46 8.38
CA ILE A 38 4.14 6.84 8.73
C ILE A 38 5.35 7.37 9.53
N PRO A 39 6.06 8.39 9.04
CA PRO A 39 7.24 8.90 9.71
C PRO A 39 6.87 9.56 11.03
N GLU A 40 7.80 9.50 11.99
CA GLU A 40 7.74 10.38 13.14
C GLU A 40 7.69 11.84 12.69
N TYR A 41 6.76 12.60 13.26
CA TYR A 41 6.55 13.99 12.88
C TYR A 41 6.35 14.83 14.13
N ASN A 42 7.36 15.66 14.43
CA ASN A 42 7.38 16.47 15.64
C ASN A 42 6.78 17.85 15.39
N CYS A 43 5.46 17.94 15.45
CA CYS A 43 4.75 19.21 15.55
C CYS A 43 3.65 19.11 16.61
N LYS A 44 3.14 20.26 17.08
CA LYS A 44 2.17 20.28 18.19
C LYS A 44 0.85 19.61 17.79
N GLU A 45 0.44 19.80 16.55
CA GLU A 45 -0.81 19.33 15.96
C GLU A 45 -0.80 17.82 15.67
N SER A 46 0.37 17.20 15.52
CA SER A 46 0.52 15.75 15.26
C SER A 46 0.86 14.93 16.50
N ARG A 47 1.27 15.56 17.60
CA ARG A 47 1.85 14.88 18.76
C ARG A 47 0.97 13.73 19.27
N ASP A 48 -0.30 13.99 19.55
CA ASP A 48 -1.20 12.96 20.09
C ASP A 48 -1.41 11.80 19.13
N PHE A 49 -1.43 12.07 17.82
CA PHE A 49 -1.54 11.05 16.79
C PHE A 49 -0.27 10.19 16.74
N ILE A 50 0.91 10.82 16.71
CA ILE A 50 2.19 10.13 16.66
C ILE A 50 2.44 9.32 17.94
N THR A 51 2.12 9.86 19.12
CA THR A 51 2.23 9.11 20.38
C THR A 51 1.40 7.83 20.34
N LYS A 52 0.12 7.91 19.94
CA LYS A 52 -0.74 6.73 19.82
C LYS A 52 -0.21 5.74 18.77
N LEU A 53 0.30 6.24 17.65
CA LEU A 53 0.91 5.42 16.61
C LEU A 53 2.11 4.63 17.15
N LEU A 54 3.02 5.29 17.86
CA LEU A 54 4.20 4.65 18.46
C LEU A 54 3.83 3.67 19.58
N ASP A 55 2.84 4.00 20.41
CA ASP A 55 2.31 3.10 21.43
C ASP A 55 1.74 1.82 20.79
N PHE A 56 0.99 1.96 19.69
CA PHE A 56 0.47 0.84 18.91
C PHE A 56 1.59 -0.03 18.34
N LEU A 57 2.57 0.56 17.67
CA LEU A 57 3.69 -0.19 17.06
C LEU A 57 4.49 -0.95 18.13
N THR A 58 4.77 -0.30 19.26
CA THR A 58 5.48 -0.89 20.39
C THR A 58 4.68 -2.05 21.00
N ALA A 59 3.38 -1.87 21.22
CA ALA A 59 2.51 -2.91 21.77
C ALA A 59 2.38 -4.10 20.83
N ALA A 60 2.23 -3.86 19.51
CA ALA A 60 2.14 -4.91 18.50
C ALA A 60 3.44 -5.72 18.44
N LYS A 61 4.60 -5.06 18.41
CA LYS A 61 5.91 -5.74 18.40
C LYS A 61 6.16 -6.54 19.68
N LYS A 62 5.74 -6.02 20.84
CA LYS A 62 5.84 -6.74 22.12
C LYS A 62 4.92 -7.96 22.17
N THR A 63 3.70 -7.84 21.67
CA THR A 63 2.71 -8.93 21.67
C THR A 63 3.13 -10.06 20.74
N ASN A 64 3.78 -9.73 19.62
CA ASN A 64 4.23 -10.68 18.60
C ASN A 64 5.76 -10.85 18.61
N SER A 65 6.38 -10.86 19.79
CA SER A 65 7.84 -10.85 19.94
C SER A 65 8.55 -12.12 19.44
N GLU A 66 7.80 -13.16 19.10
CA GLU A 66 8.32 -14.43 18.56
C GLU A 66 8.03 -14.58 17.06
N ASP A 67 7.28 -13.65 16.46
CA ASP A 67 6.91 -13.70 15.04
C ASP A 67 7.88 -12.84 14.19
N PRO A 68 8.66 -13.45 13.28
CA PRO A 68 9.56 -12.74 12.36
C PRO A 68 8.91 -11.62 11.57
N LEU A 69 7.60 -11.72 11.30
CA LEU A 69 6.85 -10.66 10.60
C LEU A 69 6.79 -9.34 11.38
N TYR A 70 7.07 -9.35 12.69
CA TYR A 70 7.09 -8.14 13.53
C TYR A 70 8.49 -7.83 14.08
N THR A 71 9.34 -8.85 14.22
CA THR A 71 10.68 -8.69 14.80
C THR A 71 11.76 -8.39 13.75
N GLU A 72 11.58 -8.89 12.52
CA GLU A 72 12.50 -8.72 11.40
C GLU A 72 11.86 -7.85 10.31
N GLU A 73 12.29 -6.59 10.22
CA GLU A 73 11.69 -5.61 9.31
C GLU A 73 11.66 -6.11 7.85
N SER A 74 12.76 -6.70 7.38
CA SER A 74 12.87 -7.25 6.02
C SER A 74 11.80 -8.30 5.73
N VAL A 75 11.57 -9.24 6.68
CA VAL A 75 10.63 -10.35 6.48
C VAL A 75 9.21 -9.84 6.35
N GLY A 76 8.80 -8.88 7.18
CA GLY A 76 7.47 -8.31 7.08
C GLY A 76 7.31 -7.33 5.91
N LEU A 77 8.36 -6.63 5.47
CA LEU A 77 8.32 -5.86 4.22
C LEU A 77 8.19 -6.78 2.99
N ASP A 78 8.84 -7.94 2.98
CA ASP A 78 8.64 -8.96 1.95
C ASP A 78 7.20 -9.49 1.95
N TYR A 79 6.60 -9.68 3.13
CA TYR A 79 5.17 -10.02 3.25
C TYR A 79 4.26 -8.94 2.63
N VAL A 80 4.51 -7.66 2.94
CA VAL A 80 3.77 -6.53 2.35
C VAL A 80 3.92 -6.51 0.82
N GLN A 81 5.12 -6.78 0.32
CA GLN A 81 5.38 -6.85 -1.12
C GLN A 81 4.56 -7.96 -1.77
N ASN A 82 4.54 -9.16 -1.20
CA ASN A 82 3.77 -10.28 -1.75
C ASN A 82 2.27 -9.98 -1.76
N LYS A 83 1.74 -9.37 -0.68
CA LYS A 83 0.34 -8.93 -0.64
C LYS A 83 0.02 -7.89 -1.72
N ALA A 84 0.92 -6.93 -1.94
CA ALA A 84 0.77 -5.93 -2.99
C ALA A 84 0.73 -6.57 -4.38
N LEU A 85 1.60 -7.56 -4.63
CA LEU A 85 1.68 -8.31 -5.89
C LEU A 85 0.43 -9.16 -6.14
N ASP A 86 -0.11 -9.82 -5.12
CA ASP A 86 -1.34 -10.61 -5.23
C ASP A 86 -2.52 -9.74 -5.64
N LEU A 87 -2.69 -8.60 -4.96
CA LEU A 87 -3.75 -7.63 -5.26
C LEU A 87 -3.56 -7.03 -6.66
N PHE A 88 -2.33 -6.68 -7.03
CA PHE A 88 -2.00 -6.15 -8.34
C PHE A 88 -2.33 -7.16 -9.44
N THR A 89 -1.94 -8.43 -9.25
CA THR A 89 -2.20 -9.53 -10.18
C THR A 89 -3.70 -9.79 -10.34
N LEU A 90 -4.43 -9.83 -9.23
CA LEU A 90 -5.88 -10.00 -9.22
C LEU A 90 -6.57 -8.86 -9.98
N ALA A 91 -6.10 -7.62 -9.77
CA ALA A 91 -6.62 -6.45 -10.46
C ALA A 91 -6.32 -6.48 -11.96
N PHE A 92 -5.09 -6.86 -12.33
CA PHE A 92 -4.63 -6.92 -13.71
C PHE A 92 -5.34 -7.99 -14.54
N LYS A 93 -5.61 -9.17 -13.97
CA LYS A 93 -6.30 -10.27 -14.67
C LYS A 93 -7.76 -9.96 -15.02
N LYS A 94 -8.45 -9.14 -14.20
CA LYS A 94 -9.89 -8.87 -14.37
C LYS A 94 -10.17 -7.55 -15.08
N ASP A 95 -9.28 -6.55 -14.95
CA ASP A 95 -9.38 -5.17 -15.49
C ASP A 95 -10.79 -4.56 -15.62
N GLU A 96 -11.65 -4.81 -14.63
CA GLU A 96 -13.04 -4.36 -14.56
C GLU A 96 -13.26 -3.41 -13.37
N SER A 97 -14.43 -2.79 -13.25
CA SER A 97 -14.71 -1.84 -12.16
C SER A 97 -14.47 -2.38 -10.73
N ALA A 98 -14.56 -3.70 -10.52
CA ALA A 98 -14.26 -4.36 -9.25
C ALA A 98 -12.77 -4.34 -8.88
N THR A 99 -11.87 -4.05 -9.82
CA THR A 99 -10.41 -4.07 -9.64
C THR A 99 -9.84 -2.74 -9.15
N VAL A 100 -10.64 -1.66 -9.17
CA VAL A 100 -10.23 -0.32 -8.70
C VAL A 100 -9.71 -0.39 -7.27
N ASN A 101 -10.42 -1.10 -6.38
CA ASN A 101 -10.00 -1.21 -4.99
C ASN A 101 -8.71 -2.04 -4.85
N ALA A 102 -8.56 -3.10 -5.63
CA ALA A 102 -7.34 -3.92 -5.61
C ALA A 102 -6.12 -3.15 -6.12
N PHE A 103 -6.25 -2.38 -7.22
CA PHE A 103 -5.20 -1.46 -7.66
C PHE A 103 -4.92 -0.36 -6.63
N LEU A 104 -5.95 0.18 -5.99
CA LEU A 104 -5.80 1.22 -4.97
C LEU A 104 -4.96 0.70 -3.80
N VAL A 105 -5.33 -0.45 -3.23
CA VAL A 105 -4.61 -1.03 -2.10
C VAL A 105 -3.20 -1.44 -2.51
N ALA A 106 -3.03 -2.15 -3.62
CA ALA A 106 -1.70 -2.53 -4.13
C ALA A 106 -0.78 -1.32 -4.31
N GLY A 107 -1.29 -0.24 -4.92
CA GLY A 107 -0.53 0.99 -5.12
C GLY A 107 -0.08 1.67 -3.82
N TYR A 108 -0.86 1.57 -2.74
CA TYR A 108 -0.46 2.09 -1.43
C TYR A 108 0.42 1.12 -0.65
N LEU A 109 0.31 -0.20 -0.85
CA LEU A 109 1.28 -1.14 -0.27
C LEU A 109 2.66 -1.02 -0.94
N PHE A 110 2.73 -0.80 -2.25
CA PHE A 110 4.00 -0.43 -2.88
C PHE A 110 4.52 0.94 -2.40
N GLU A 111 3.64 1.89 -2.06
CA GLU A 111 4.05 3.16 -1.42
C GLU A 111 4.68 2.90 -0.05
N VAL A 112 4.10 2.02 0.77
CA VAL A 112 4.66 1.59 2.07
C VAL A 112 6.09 1.09 1.88
N LEU A 113 6.34 0.16 0.94
CA LEU A 113 7.70 -0.32 0.65
C LEU A 113 8.67 0.82 0.30
N THR A 114 8.26 1.75 -0.57
CA THR A 114 9.12 2.87 -0.98
C THR A 114 9.39 3.87 0.15
N LEU A 115 8.43 4.05 1.07
CA LEU A 115 8.63 4.88 2.27
C LEU A 115 9.61 4.23 3.25
N ASN A 116 9.68 2.90 3.24
CA ASN A 116 10.63 2.09 4.00
C ASN A 116 11.91 1.75 3.23
N GLY A 117 12.27 2.54 2.21
CA GLY A 117 13.59 2.49 1.58
C GLY A 117 13.74 1.49 0.43
N GLU A 118 12.67 0.83 -0.03
CA GLU A 118 12.72 0.02 -1.25
C GLU A 118 13.04 0.91 -2.46
N THR A 119 14.06 0.54 -3.23
CA THR A 119 14.60 1.30 -4.37
C THR A 119 14.48 0.56 -5.71
N LYS A 120 14.03 -0.70 -5.71
CA LYS A 120 13.77 -1.46 -6.95
C LYS A 120 12.86 -0.68 -7.88
N GLU A 121 13.33 -0.49 -9.12
CA GLU A 121 12.60 0.27 -10.13
C GLU A 121 11.23 -0.38 -10.45
N GLU A 122 11.19 -1.71 -10.45
CA GLU A 122 9.98 -2.51 -10.68
C GLU A 122 8.85 -2.18 -9.68
N ILE A 123 9.18 -2.06 -8.39
CA ILE A 123 8.24 -1.67 -7.32
C ILE A 123 7.76 -0.24 -7.52
N THR A 124 8.68 0.67 -7.84
CA THR A 124 8.34 2.07 -8.13
C THR A 124 7.43 2.20 -9.35
N ASN A 125 7.67 1.41 -10.40
CA ASN A 125 6.89 1.42 -11.63
C ASN A 125 5.50 0.79 -11.41
N ALA A 126 5.40 -0.30 -10.64
CA ALA A 126 4.12 -0.91 -10.30
C ALA A 126 3.23 -0.01 -9.43
N ARG A 127 3.84 0.70 -8.49
CA ARG A 127 3.17 1.75 -7.70
C ARG A 127 2.56 2.83 -8.60
N LYS A 128 3.35 3.34 -9.55
CA LYS A 128 2.90 4.36 -10.52
C LYS A 128 1.76 3.82 -11.38
N TYR A 129 1.91 2.61 -11.92
CA TYR A 129 0.90 1.94 -12.74
C TYR A 129 -0.41 1.75 -11.98
N ALA A 130 -0.35 1.23 -10.76
CA ALA A 130 -1.53 0.97 -9.93
C ALA A 130 -2.31 2.27 -9.66
N LYS A 131 -1.61 3.35 -9.28
CA LYS A 131 -2.23 4.67 -9.06
C LYS A 131 -2.83 5.23 -10.35
N PHE A 132 -2.12 5.09 -11.47
CA PHE A 132 -2.62 5.48 -12.79
C PHE A 132 -3.92 4.73 -13.14
N LYS A 133 -3.95 3.39 -12.98
CA LYS A 133 -5.13 2.56 -13.28
C LYS A 133 -6.34 2.95 -12.43
N VAL A 134 -6.16 3.28 -11.15
CA VAL A 134 -7.25 3.79 -10.31
C VAL A 134 -7.88 5.04 -10.92
N VAL A 135 -7.06 6.03 -11.28
CA VAL A 135 -7.56 7.29 -11.88
C VAL A 135 -8.23 7.01 -13.22
N HIS A 136 -7.61 6.19 -14.07
CA HIS A 136 -8.12 5.85 -15.39
C HIS A 136 -9.48 5.13 -15.32
N ILE A 137 -9.61 4.09 -14.49
CA ILE A 137 -10.88 3.35 -14.37
C ILE A 137 -11.99 4.24 -13.82
N ILE A 138 -11.69 5.11 -12.84
CA ILE A 138 -12.66 6.07 -12.30
C ILE A 138 -13.12 7.07 -13.36
N ASP A 139 -12.20 7.63 -14.17
CA ASP A 139 -12.56 8.56 -15.26
C ASP A 139 -13.38 7.87 -16.35
N CYS A 140 -12.99 6.66 -16.78
CA CYS A 140 -13.75 5.85 -17.72
C CYS A 140 -15.18 5.59 -17.22
N LYS A 141 -15.34 5.22 -15.95
CA LYS A 141 -16.67 5.02 -15.33
C LYS A 141 -17.51 6.30 -15.34
N LYS A 142 -16.92 7.46 -15.00
CA LYS A 142 -17.61 8.76 -15.05
C LYS A 142 -18.08 9.15 -16.46
N ARG A 143 -17.36 8.69 -17.49
CA ARG A 143 -17.65 9.00 -18.90
C ARG A 143 -18.42 7.91 -19.63
N GLY A 144 -18.82 6.83 -18.95
CA GLY A 144 -19.49 5.68 -19.58
C GLY A 144 -18.61 4.93 -20.60
N LYS A 145 -17.29 4.99 -20.45
CA LYS A 145 -16.32 4.30 -21.32
C LYS A 145 -15.80 3.03 -20.64
N GLN A 146 -15.45 2.03 -21.44
CA GLN A 146 -14.76 0.84 -20.95
C GLN A 146 -13.28 1.18 -20.66
N PRO A 147 -12.75 0.84 -19.47
CA PRO A 147 -11.31 0.96 -19.19
C PRO A 147 -10.49 0.07 -20.13
N THR A 148 -9.31 0.54 -20.53
CA THR A 148 -8.38 -0.22 -21.35
C THR A 148 -7.13 -0.61 -20.54
N ALA A 149 -6.58 -1.77 -20.86
CA ALA A 149 -5.32 -2.25 -20.29
C ALA A 149 -4.11 -1.58 -20.96
N GLY A 150 -2.99 -1.55 -20.25
CA GLY A 150 -1.69 -1.13 -20.79
C GLY A 150 -1.47 0.39 -20.87
N PRO A 151 -0.36 0.80 -21.50
CA PRO A 151 0.03 2.20 -21.56
C PRO A 151 -0.88 3.03 -22.47
N LEU A 152 -1.34 4.19 -22.00
CA LEU A 152 -2.06 5.14 -22.85
C LEU A 152 -1.12 5.82 -23.87
N LYS A 153 0.19 5.86 -23.55
CA LYS A 153 1.28 6.39 -24.37
C LYS A 153 2.56 5.62 -24.07
N GLU A 154 3.40 5.40 -25.09
CA GLU A 154 4.73 4.80 -24.89
C GLU A 154 5.59 5.67 -23.96
N GLY A 155 6.28 5.03 -23.00
CA GLY A 155 7.19 5.70 -22.07
C GLY A 155 6.54 6.41 -20.87
N ASP A 156 5.22 6.31 -20.68
CA ASP A 156 4.51 6.96 -19.57
C ASP A 156 4.33 6.02 -18.36
N ALA A 157 3.90 6.56 -17.21
CA ALA A 157 3.64 5.85 -15.94
C ALA A 157 2.60 4.70 -16.02
N SER A 158 2.09 4.44 -17.23
CA SER A 158 1.14 3.41 -17.61
C SER A 158 1.80 2.20 -18.28
N SER A 159 3.14 2.18 -18.39
CA SER A 159 3.88 0.99 -18.81
C SER A 159 3.62 -0.16 -17.82
N VAL A 160 3.28 -1.33 -18.36
CA VAL A 160 3.10 -2.53 -17.52
C VAL A 160 4.47 -2.82 -16.89
N PRO A 161 4.57 -2.87 -15.55
CA PRO A 161 5.83 -3.11 -14.90
C PRO A 161 6.32 -4.53 -15.24
N SER A 162 7.60 -4.68 -15.57
CA SER A 162 8.25 -5.98 -15.77
C SER A 162 8.51 -6.70 -14.44
N ILE A 163 7.58 -6.64 -13.48
CA ILE A 163 7.67 -7.49 -12.31
C ILE A 163 7.49 -8.91 -12.82
N THR A 164 8.56 -9.70 -12.75
CA THR A 164 8.50 -11.11 -13.14
C THR A 164 7.45 -11.81 -12.28
N MET A 165 6.35 -12.20 -12.91
CA MET A 165 5.26 -12.98 -12.33
C MET A 165 5.65 -14.45 -12.07
N SER A 166 6.95 -14.72 -11.84
CA SER A 166 7.59 -16.02 -12.01
C SER A 166 8.22 -16.62 -10.76
N SER A 167 8.16 -15.98 -9.58
CA SER A 167 8.89 -16.46 -8.40
C SER A 167 8.06 -16.99 -7.22
N PHE A 168 6.77 -17.30 -7.39
CA PHE A 168 5.93 -17.79 -6.27
C PHE A 168 5.17 -19.09 -6.56
N LEU A 169 5.79 -19.99 -7.35
CA LEU A 169 5.41 -21.41 -7.45
C LEU A 169 6.61 -22.34 -7.21
N LEU A 170 7.40 -22.06 -6.18
CA LEU A 170 8.26 -23.07 -5.55
C LEU A 170 7.91 -23.15 -4.07
#